data_AF-A0A0E0QXJ8-F1
#
_entry.id   AF-A0A0E0QXJ8-F1
#
_cell.length_a   1.000
_cell.length_b   1.000
_cell.length_c   1.000
_cell.angle_alpha   90.00
_cell.angle_beta   90.00
_cell.angle_gamma   90.00
#
_symmetry.space_group_name_H-M   'P 1'
#
loop_
_entity.id
_entity.type
_entity.pdbx_description
1 polymer ?
#
loop_
_entity_poly.entity_id
_entity_poly.type
_entity_poly.pdbx_seq_one_letter_code
_entity_poly.pdbx_strand_id
1 'polypeptide(L)'
;MELLLLVFLLLAAMSAAVESITSTAVKTGCQERCGGVDIPYPFGIGPGCSRHGFELSCVSNGSGAGPIAVLAGTSIQVTRLSVEPAESQVMLPVGWQCYNTSQPTRTYPDWSRAKTEMNRG
;
A
#
# COMPACT_ATOMS: atom_id res chain seq x y z
N MET A 1 1.26 -2.91 -54.50
CA MET A 1 1.44 -3.85 -53.37
C MET A 1 2.43 -3.34 -52.33
N GLU A 2 3.49 -2.62 -52.71
CA GLU A 2 4.50 -2.08 -51.78
C GLU A 2 3.96 -1.02 -50.79
N LEU A 3 3.03 -0.17 -51.22
CA LEU A 3 2.40 0.83 -50.35
C LEU A 3 1.57 0.20 -49.21
N LEU A 4 0.98 -0.98 -49.46
CA LEU A 4 0.20 -1.71 -48.46
C LEU A 4 1.11 -2.32 -47.38
N LEU A 5 2.29 -2.81 -47.76
CA LEU A 5 3.28 -3.37 -46.81
C LEU A 5 3.82 -2.29 -45.85
N LEU A 6 4.08 -1.08 -46.36
CA LEU A 6 4.53 0.04 -45.53
C LEU A 6 3.45 0.49 -44.54
N VAL A 7 2.18 0.50 -44.94
CA VAL A 7 1.05 0.82 -44.05
C VAL A 7 0.93 -0.22 -42.93
N PHE A 8 1.07 -1.51 -43.24
CA PHE A 8 1.03 -2.57 -42.21
C PHE A 8 2.16 -2.44 -41.17
N LEU A 9 3.38 -2.10 -41.60
CA LEU A 9 4.52 -1.89 -40.70
C LEU A 9 4.32 -0.67 -39.79
N LEU A 10 3.73 0.41 -40.30
CA LEU A 10 3.42 1.60 -39.52
C LEU A 10 2.33 1.35 -38.48
N LEU A 11 1.31 0.54 -38.79
CA LEU A 11 0.27 0.14 -37.84
C LEU A 11 0.82 -0.74 -36.71
N ALA A 12 1.75 -1.65 -37.02
CA ALA A 12 2.38 -2.51 -36.02
C ALA A 12 3.19 -1.71 -34.98
N ALA A 13 3.84 -0.63 -35.40
CA ALA A 13 4.65 0.24 -34.54
C ALA A 13 3.83 1.05 -33.52
N MET A 14 2.52 1.21 -33.72
CA MET A 14 1.63 1.98 -32.81
C MET A 14 1.04 1.13 -31.66
N SER A 15 1.38 -0.16 -31.58
CA SER A 15 0.80 -1.09 -30.60
C SER A 15 1.70 -1.33 -29.38
N ALA A 16 2.26 -0.28 -28.76
CA ALA A 16 3.04 -0.46 -27.54
C ALA A 16 3.05 0.78 -26.64
N ALA A 17 1.90 1.14 -26.08
CA ALA A 17 1.80 1.83 -24.79
C ALA A 17 0.35 1.77 -24.31
N VAL A 18 -0.16 0.56 -24.02
CA VAL A 18 -1.27 0.47 -23.07
C VAL A 18 -0.61 0.57 -21.71
N GLU A 19 -0.50 1.78 -21.18
CA GLU A 19 -0.29 1.93 -19.74
C GLU A 19 -1.51 1.30 -19.09
N SER A 20 -1.32 0.10 -18.53
CA SER A 20 -2.32 -0.51 -17.67
C SER A 20 -2.59 0.49 -16.56
N ILE A 21 -3.73 1.16 -16.63
CA ILE A 21 -4.31 1.86 -15.49
C ILE A 21 -4.58 0.73 -14.51
N THR A 22 -3.66 0.53 -13.55
CA THR A 22 -3.89 -0.31 -12.40
C THR A 22 -4.99 0.36 -11.61
N SER A 23 -6.23 0.10 -12.02
CA SER A 23 -7.42 0.44 -11.26
C SER A 23 -7.24 -0.25 -9.94
N THR A 24 -6.86 0.53 -8.94
CA THR A 24 -6.89 0.15 -7.54
C THR A 24 -8.37 0.02 -7.22
N ALA A 25 -8.94 -1.12 -7.63
CA ALA A 25 -10.37 -1.33 -7.64
C ALA A 25 -10.84 -1.23 -6.19
N VAL A 26 -11.56 -0.17 -5.87
CA VAL A 26 -12.20 -0.05 -4.57
C VAL A 26 -13.58 -0.67 -4.69
N LYS A 27 -13.95 -1.48 -3.71
CA LYS A 27 -15.29 -2.02 -3.64
C LYS A 27 -16.28 -0.89 -3.39
N THR A 28 -17.31 -0.78 -4.24
CA THR A 28 -18.32 0.29 -4.14
C THR A 28 -18.94 0.33 -2.74
N GLY A 29 -18.98 1.52 -2.14
CA GLY A 29 -19.51 1.72 -0.79
C GLY A 29 -18.51 1.49 0.35
N CYS A 30 -17.24 1.17 0.02
CA CYS A 30 -16.17 1.05 1.01
C CYS A 30 -15.32 2.31 1.09
N GLN A 31 -14.70 2.53 2.25
CA GLN A 31 -13.81 3.67 2.46
C GLN A 31 -12.50 3.47 1.69
N GLU A 32 -12.21 4.36 0.75
CA GLU A 32 -11.06 4.27 -0.17
C GLU A 32 -9.75 4.80 0.43
N ARG A 33 -9.83 5.61 1.49
CA ARG A 33 -8.67 6.30 2.06
C ARG A 33 -8.75 6.43 3.57
N CYS A 34 -7.61 6.38 4.26
CA CYS A 34 -7.49 6.72 5.68
C CYS A 34 -6.10 7.31 5.97
N GLY A 35 -6.05 8.49 6.61
CA GLY A 35 -4.76 9.07 7.03
C GLY A 35 -3.74 9.27 5.91
N GLY A 36 -4.21 9.56 4.70
CA GLY A 36 -3.36 9.70 3.51
C GLY A 36 -3.04 8.39 2.78
N VAL A 37 -3.39 7.24 3.33
CA VAL A 37 -3.19 5.90 2.73
C VAL A 37 -4.38 5.54 1.84
N ASP A 38 -4.11 5.23 0.57
CA ASP A 38 -5.09 4.65 -0.35
C ASP A 38 -5.30 3.16 -0.05
N ILE A 39 -6.56 2.71 -0.09
CA ILE A 39 -7.02 1.39 0.35
C ILE A 39 -7.70 0.68 -0.82
N PRO A 40 -6.94 0.01 -1.69
CA PRO A 40 -7.51 -0.78 -2.76
C PRO A 40 -8.01 -2.14 -2.28
N TYR A 41 -8.93 -2.77 -3.00
CA TYR A 41 -9.18 -4.19 -2.80
C TYR A 41 -7.90 -4.98 -3.13
N PRO A 42 -7.48 -5.97 -2.32
CA PRO A 42 -8.23 -6.72 -1.30
C PRO A 42 -8.27 -6.12 0.11
N PHE A 43 -7.71 -4.94 0.35
CA PHE A 43 -7.78 -4.26 1.65
C PHE A 43 -9.12 -3.56 1.82
N GLY A 44 -9.53 -3.34 3.07
CA GLY A 44 -10.76 -2.61 3.33
C GLY A 44 -11.05 -2.37 4.79
N ILE A 45 -11.86 -1.34 5.05
CA ILE A 45 -12.36 -0.99 6.38
C ILE A 45 -13.85 -1.31 6.42
N GLY A 46 -14.25 -2.10 7.39
CA GLY A 46 -15.65 -2.46 7.63
C GLY A 46 -16.11 -3.76 6.97
N PRO A 47 -17.31 -4.23 7.30
CA PRO A 47 -17.81 -5.54 6.89
C PRO A 47 -17.90 -5.68 5.36
N GLY A 48 -17.28 -6.72 4.82
CA GLY A 48 -17.33 -7.04 3.40
C GLY A 48 -16.49 -6.14 2.49
N CYS A 49 -15.69 -5.23 3.05
CA CYS A 49 -14.83 -4.33 2.27
C CYS A 49 -13.44 -4.90 1.96
N SER A 50 -13.01 -5.92 2.70
CA SER A 50 -11.73 -6.60 2.49
C SER A 50 -11.92 -8.07 2.09
N ARG A 51 -10.87 -8.66 1.55
CA ARG A 51 -10.67 -10.11 1.59
C ARG A 51 -10.30 -10.51 3.03
N HIS A 52 -10.65 -11.73 3.43
CA HIS A 52 -10.31 -12.24 4.74
C HIS A 52 -8.78 -12.17 4.98
N GLY A 53 -8.36 -11.57 6.10
CA GLY A 53 -6.95 -11.34 6.45
C GLY A 53 -6.35 -10.03 5.93
N PHE A 54 -7.14 -9.19 5.26
CA PHE A 54 -6.74 -7.89 4.70
C PHE A 54 -7.54 -6.73 5.33
N GLU A 55 -8.14 -6.97 6.51
CA GLU A 55 -8.94 -6.01 7.24
C GLU A 55 -8.08 -4.87 7.80
N LEU A 56 -8.56 -3.64 7.64
CA LEU A 56 -7.98 -2.43 8.21
C LEU A 56 -8.95 -1.75 9.17
N SER A 57 -8.41 -0.90 10.04
CA SER A 57 -9.17 0.04 10.85
C SER A 57 -8.63 1.45 10.66
N CYS A 58 -9.52 2.45 10.69
CA CYS A 58 -9.15 3.85 10.62
C CYS A 58 -9.37 4.48 12.00
N VAL A 59 -8.29 4.78 12.71
CA VAL A 59 -8.35 5.20 14.12
C VAL A 59 -7.87 6.63 14.28
N SER A 60 -8.48 7.39 15.19
CA SER A 60 -8.01 8.74 15.52
C SER A 60 -6.67 8.68 16.26
N ASN A 61 -5.69 9.47 15.84
CA ASN A 61 -4.35 9.50 16.45
C ASN A 61 -4.28 10.40 17.70
N GLY A 62 -5.39 11.00 18.15
CA GLY A 62 -5.44 11.86 19.36
C GLY A 62 -4.62 13.16 19.32
N SER A 63 -3.77 13.33 18.30
CA SER A 63 -2.82 14.45 18.11
C SER A 63 -3.37 15.60 17.28
N GLY A 64 -4.63 15.52 16.83
CA GLY A 64 -5.23 16.49 15.89
C GLY A 64 -4.77 16.34 14.44
N ALA A 65 -3.79 15.48 14.15
CA ALA A 65 -3.23 15.25 12.81
C ALA A 65 -4.12 14.39 11.88
N GLY A 66 -5.37 14.11 12.27
CA GLY A 66 -6.28 13.23 11.54
C GLY A 66 -6.13 11.75 11.92
N PRO A 67 -6.93 10.86 11.30
CA PRO A 67 -6.90 9.44 11.57
C PRO A 67 -5.71 8.76 10.89
N ILE A 68 -5.37 7.55 11.33
CA ILE A 68 -4.34 6.68 10.77
C ILE A 68 -4.93 5.32 10.41
N ALA A 69 -4.41 4.71 9.33
CA ALA A 69 -4.74 3.35 8.95
C ALA A 69 -3.91 2.37 9.79
N VAL A 70 -4.56 1.35 10.37
CA VAL A 70 -3.91 0.27 11.12
C VAL A 70 -4.42 -1.09 10.65
N LEU A 71 -3.60 -2.13 10.80
CA LEU A 71 -4.07 -3.52 10.63
C LEU A 71 -5.16 -3.79 11.69
N ALA A 72 -6.31 -4.30 11.27
CA ALA A 72 -7.44 -4.49 12.17
C ALA A 72 -7.06 -5.35 13.38
N GLY A 73 -7.47 -4.91 14.58
CA GLY A 73 -7.14 -5.59 15.84
C GLY A 73 -5.72 -5.36 16.36
N THR A 74 -4.93 -4.48 15.74
CA THR A 74 -3.56 -4.16 16.17
C THR A 74 -3.31 -2.65 16.29
N SER A 75 -2.13 -2.26 16.76
CA SER A 75 -1.60 -0.89 16.72
C SER A 75 -0.57 -0.67 15.59
N ILE A 76 -0.48 -1.59 14.63
CA ILE A 76 0.50 -1.52 13.55
C ILE A 76 -0.02 -0.57 12.47
N GLN A 77 0.62 0.59 12.35
CA GLN A 77 0.26 1.60 11.36
C GLN A 77 0.64 1.13 9.96
N VAL A 78 -0.31 1.22 9.03
CA VAL A 78 -0.07 1.05 7.60
C VAL A 78 0.29 2.40 7.00
N THR A 79 1.36 2.45 6.20
CA THR A 79 1.80 3.68 5.53
C THR A 79 1.65 3.62 4.02
N ARG A 80 1.64 2.42 3.42
CA ARG A 80 1.43 2.23 1.98
C ARG A 80 0.93 0.83 1.68
N LEU A 81 0.04 0.73 0.71
CA LEU A 81 -0.48 -0.53 0.18
C LEU A 81 -0.36 -0.52 -1.35
N SER A 82 -0.05 -1.68 -1.91
CA SER A 82 0.08 -1.87 -3.35
C SER A 82 -0.41 -3.27 -3.72
N VAL A 83 -1.17 -3.35 -4.81
CA VAL A 83 -1.68 -4.62 -5.36
C VAL A 83 -0.69 -5.17 -6.39
N GLU A 84 -0.08 -4.30 -7.19
CA GLU A 84 0.97 -4.66 -8.13
C GLU A 84 2.10 -3.63 -8.07
N PRO A 85 3.25 -3.97 -7.44
CA PRO A 85 3.53 -5.25 -6.79
C PRO A 85 2.68 -5.45 -5.52
N ALA A 86 2.44 -6.70 -5.13
CA ALA A 86 1.66 -7.05 -3.94
C ALA A 86 2.49 -6.79 -2.67
N GLU A 87 2.45 -5.56 -2.16
CA GLU A 87 3.34 -5.08 -1.10
C GLU A 87 2.61 -4.22 -0.06
N SER A 88 2.95 -4.41 1.22
CA SER A 88 2.57 -3.48 2.31
C SER A 88 3.80 -2.85 2.89
N GLN A 89 3.59 -1.61 3.32
CA GLN A 89 4.50 -0.90 4.19
C GLN A 89 3.79 -0.57 5.51
N VAL A 90 4.44 -0.91 6.62
CA VAL A 90 3.93 -0.70 7.97
C VAL A 90 5.00 -0.12 8.89
N MET A 91 4.59 0.50 9.99
CA MET A 91 5.48 0.88 11.08
C MET A 91 5.50 -0.22 12.13
N LEU A 92 6.69 -0.75 12.43
CA LEU A 92 6.90 -1.74 13.49
C LEU A 92 7.82 -1.17 14.57
N PRO A 93 7.65 -1.57 15.84
CA PRO A 93 8.60 -1.23 16.88
C PRO A 93 9.96 -1.86 16.58
N VAL A 94 11.03 -1.08 16.74
CA VAL A 94 12.40 -1.55 16.60
C VAL A 94 12.70 -2.53 17.74
N GLY A 95 12.99 -3.79 17.37
CA GLY A 95 13.35 -4.82 18.36
C GLY A 95 14.76 -4.63 18.94
N TRP A 96 15.69 -4.14 18.12
CA TRP A 96 17.09 -3.90 18.50
C TRP A 96 17.65 -2.71 17.74
N GLN A 97 18.45 -1.89 18.43
CA GLN A 97 19.14 -0.73 17.86
C GLN A 97 20.60 -0.73 18.29
N CYS A 98 21.50 -0.50 17.34
CA CYS A 98 22.92 -0.26 17.64
C CYS A 98 23.07 1.16 18.21
N TYR A 99 23.78 1.31 19.32
CA TYR A 99 24.09 2.62 19.90
C TYR A 99 25.60 2.85 19.96
N ASN A 100 25.99 4.12 19.90
CA ASN A 100 27.38 4.50 20.12
C ASN A 100 27.66 4.44 21.63
N THR A 101 28.70 3.70 22.03
CA THR A 101 29.09 3.55 23.44
C THR A 101 29.40 4.88 24.13
N SER A 102 29.81 5.89 23.37
CA SER A 102 30.06 7.25 23.86
C SER A 102 28.78 8.08 24.08
N GLN A 103 27.64 7.66 23.54
CA GLN A 103 26.34 8.34 23.66
C GLN A 103 25.21 7.31 23.77
N PRO A 104 24.98 6.74 24.98
CA PRO A 104 24.14 5.56 25.17
C PRO A 104 22.62 5.78 25.06
N THR A 105 22.13 6.89 24.52
CA THR A 105 20.71 7.25 24.64
C THR A 105 19.93 7.20 23.33
N ARG A 106 18.93 6.29 23.28
CA ARG A 106 17.49 6.64 23.35
C ARG A 106 16.65 5.43 23.78
N THR A 107 15.83 5.59 24.81
CA THR A 107 14.95 4.56 25.44
C THR A 107 13.46 4.72 25.08
N TYR A 108 13.15 5.39 23.98
CA TYR A 108 11.77 5.44 23.45
C TYR A 108 11.56 4.26 22.48
N PRO A 109 10.34 3.70 22.33
CA PRO A 109 10.07 2.78 21.24
C PRO A 109 10.36 3.48 19.91
N ASP A 110 11.50 3.16 19.30
CA ASP A 110 11.81 3.58 17.95
C ASP A 110 10.94 2.78 16.99
N TRP A 111 10.57 3.38 15.86
CA TRP A 111 9.68 2.76 14.87
C TRP A 111 10.36 2.75 13.52
N SER A 112 10.45 1.57 12.91
CA SER A 112 11.00 1.41 11.58
C SER A 112 9.90 1.10 10.56
N ARG A 113 10.10 1.58 9.33
CA ARG A 113 9.25 1.19 8.19
C ARG A 113 9.67 -0.18 7.73
N ALA A 114 8.81 -1.16 7.94
CA ALA A 114 8.95 -2.48 7.36
C ALA A 114 8.15 -2.57 6.06
N LYS A 115 8.72 -3.27 5.07
CA LYS A 115 8.08 -3.58 3.80
C LYS A 115 7.98 -5.09 3.69
N THR A 116 6.82 -5.60 3.28
CA THR A 116 6.62 -7.03 3.07
C THR A 116 5.85 -7.30 1.78
N GLU A 117 6.19 -8.39 1.11
CA GLU A 117 5.41 -8.91 -0.01
C GLU A 117 4.22 -9.70 0.54
N MET A 118 3.04 -9.39 0.02
CA MET A 118 1.82 -10.05 0.44
C MET A 118 1.63 -11.34 -0.34
N ASN A 119 1.03 -12.33 0.33
CA ASN A 119 0.53 -13.49 -0.37
C ASN A 119 -0.61 -13.07 -1.32
N ARG A 120 -0.42 -13.32 -2.61
CA ARG A 120 -1.41 -12.99 -3.64
C ARG A 120 -2.70 -13.82 -3.48
N GLY A 121 -2.62 -15.01 -2.87
CA GLY A 121 -3.76 -15.91 -2.67
C GLY A 121 -4.12 -16.66 -3.95
#